data_AF-A0A9X9A4N6-F1
#
_entry.id   AF-A0A9X9A4N6-F1
#
_cell.length_a   1.000
_cell.length_b   1.000
_cell.length_c   1.000
_cell.angle_alpha   90.00
_cell.angle_beta   90.00
_cell.angle_gamma   90.00
#
_symmetry.space_group_name_H-M   'P 1'
#
loop_
_entity.id
_entity.type
_entity.pdbx_description
1 polymer ?
#
loop_
_entity_poly.entity_id
_entity_poly.type
_entity_poly.pdbx_seq_one_letter_code
_entity_poly.pdbx_strand_id
1 'polypeptide(L)'
;MQQHEIHNYLYNFFEANNCEILERSPHLLDVQLTIEMDKLLMNRPFYWHYLEKTGGVPNPMRLTLITNPENEENDGELIHYGSPRLHQIFQTTKELGSYIRLY
;
A
#
# COMPACT_ATOMS: atom_id res chain seq x y z
N MET A 1 17.03 -3.16 -9.72
CA MET A 1 16.73 -2.78 -8.32
C MET A 1 16.84 -4.03 -7.48
N GLN A 2 17.58 -3.95 -6.37
CA GLN A 2 17.70 -5.04 -5.41
C GLN A 2 16.39 -5.16 -4.62
N GLN A 3 16.00 -6.37 -4.20
CA GLN A 3 14.79 -6.58 -3.37
C GLN A 3 14.79 -5.70 -2.10
N HIS A 4 15.97 -5.43 -1.55
CA HIS A 4 16.15 -4.56 -0.40
C HIS A 4 15.78 -3.09 -0.67
N GLU A 5 16.03 -2.59 -1.89
CA GLU A 5 15.65 -1.21 -2.27
C GLU A 5 14.13 -1.09 -2.37
N ILE A 6 13.46 -2.10 -2.92
CA ILE A 6 11.99 -2.14 -3.03
C ILE A 6 11.37 -2.18 -1.64
N HIS A 7 11.91 -3.00 -0.74
CA HIS A 7 11.43 -3.09 0.63
C HIS A 7 11.54 -1.75 1.37
N ASN A 8 12.69 -1.09 1.31
CA ASN A 8 12.87 0.23 1.93
C ASN A 8 11.99 1.30 1.28
N TYR A 9 11.81 1.25 -0.05
CA TYR A 9 10.92 2.16 -0.75
C TYR A 9 9.47 2.00 -0.29
N LEU A 10 8.96 0.76 -0.21
CA LEU A 10 7.60 0.48 0.25
C LEU A 10 7.41 0.97 1.69
N TYR A 11 8.35 0.65 2.57
CA TYR A 11 8.33 1.13 3.95
C TYR A 11 8.22 2.65 4.03
N ASN A 12 9.12 3.39 3.37
CA ASN A 12 9.11 4.85 3.36
C ASN A 12 7.83 5.40 2.73
N PHE A 13 7.30 4.75 1.70
CA PHE A 13 6.05 5.13 1.06
C PHE A 13 4.87 5.01 2.02
N PHE A 14 4.73 3.89 2.72
CA PHE A 14 3.65 3.70 3.69
C PHE A 14 3.78 4.61 4.90
N GLU A 15 5.01 4.78 5.42
CA GLU A 15 5.30 5.72 6.51
C GLU A 15 4.93 7.16 6.13
N ALA A 16 5.33 7.62 4.94
CA ALA A 16 5.01 8.97 4.45
C ALA A 16 3.50 9.20 4.22
N ASN A 17 2.74 8.13 3.94
CA ASN A 17 1.30 8.18 3.76
C ASN A 17 0.51 7.94 5.06
N ASN A 18 1.18 8.00 6.22
CA ASN A 18 0.58 7.78 7.55
C ASN A 18 -0.11 6.40 7.69
N CYS A 19 0.36 5.39 6.95
CA CYS A 19 -0.09 4.02 7.17
C CYS A 19 0.59 3.43 8.40
N GLU A 20 -0.14 2.62 9.16
CA GLU A 20 0.37 1.98 10.37
C GLU A 20 1.09 0.68 9.98
N ILE A 21 2.38 0.58 10.30
CA ILE A 21 3.17 -0.62 10.03
C ILE A 21 2.99 -1.58 11.20
N LEU A 22 2.28 -2.69 10.96
CA LEU A 22 1.99 -3.69 11.98
C LEU A 22 3.16 -4.66 12.15
N GLU A 23 3.80 -5.05 11.04
CA GLU A 23 4.93 -5.96 11.06
C GLU A 23 5.95 -5.57 9.99
N ARG A 24 7.24 -5.61 10.35
CA ARG A 24 8.34 -5.30 9.44
C ARG A 24 9.42 -6.36 9.55
N SER A 25 9.60 -7.08 8.46
CA SER A 25 10.60 -8.12 8.29
C SER A 25 11.37 -7.91 6.98
N PRO A 26 12.63 -8.36 6.86
CA PRO A 26 13.42 -8.18 5.64
C PRO A 26 12.81 -8.87 4.40
N HIS A 27 11.84 -9.76 4.60
CA HIS A 27 11.16 -10.52 3.55
C HIS A 27 9.64 -10.27 3.50
N LEU A 28 9.07 -9.64 4.53
CA LEU A 28 7.64 -9.43 4.70
C LEU A 28 7.39 -8.04 5.29
N LEU A 29 6.46 -7.30 4.71
CA LEU A 29 6.05 -5.99 5.20
C LEU A 29 4.54 -5.98 5.36
N ASP A 30 4.08 -5.78 6.59
CA ASP A 30 2.68 -5.76 6.91
C ASP A 30 2.27 -4.36 7.37
N VAL A 31 1.28 -3.82 6.65
CA VAL A 31 0.87 -2.44 6.82
C VAL A 31 -0.65 -2.36 6.81
N GLN A 32 -1.20 -1.72 7.84
CA GLN A 32 -2.58 -1.28 7.88
C GLN A 32 -2.72 -0.02 7.03
N LEU A 33 -3.49 -0.12 5.95
CA LEU A 33 -3.77 1.03 5.10
C LEU A 33 -4.64 2.05 5.85
N THR A 34 -4.50 3.30 5.47
CA THR A 34 -5.46 4.35 5.85
C THR A 34 -6.63 4.37 4.88
N ILE A 35 -7.69 5.08 5.26
CA ILE A 35 -8.87 5.33 4.43
C ILE A 35 -8.47 5.91 3.07
N GLU A 36 -7.59 6.91 3.07
CA GLU A 36 -7.14 7.59 1.86
C GLU A 36 -6.32 6.66 0.96
N MET A 37 -5.43 5.86 1.56
CA MET A 37 -4.61 4.92 0.81
C MET A 37 -5.40 3.75 0.25
N ASP A 38 -6.38 3.23 1.01
CA ASP A 38 -7.32 2.23 0.50
C ASP A 38 -8.14 2.77 -0.67
N LYS A 39 -8.65 4.02 -0.58
CA LYS A 39 -9.34 4.70 -1.69
C LYS A 39 -8.49 4.75 -2.97
N LEU A 40 -7.22 5.09 -2.83
CA LEU A 40 -6.28 5.24 -3.96
C LEU A 40 -5.81 3.89 -4.53
N LEU A 41 -5.50 2.91 -3.67
CA LEU A 41 -4.92 1.63 -4.08
C LEU A 41 -5.97 0.58 -4.45
N MET A 42 -7.14 0.56 -3.81
CA MET A 42 -8.14 -0.48 -4.07
C MET A 42 -9.06 -0.13 -5.25
N ASN A 43 -9.02 1.09 -5.80
CA ASN A 43 -9.92 1.53 -6.88
C ASN A 43 -11.39 1.20 -6.59
N ARG A 44 -11.85 1.41 -5.35
CA ARG A 44 -13.24 1.14 -4.90
C ARG A 44 -14.04 2.44 -4.70
N PRO A 45 -14.23 3.29 -5.73
CA PRO A 45 -14.91 4.57 -5.56
C PRO A 45 -16.36 4.41 -5.06
N PHE A 46 -17.03 3.32 -5.47
CA PHE A 46 -18.43 3.06 -5.08
C PHE A 46 -18.60 2.66 -3.61
N TYR A 47 -17.66 1.88 -3.04
CA TYR A 47 -17.70 1.47 -1.63
C TYR A 47 -17.62 2.71 -0.73
N TRP A 48 -16.68 3.59 -1.02
CA TRP A 48 -16.48 4.82 -0.28
C TRP A 48 -17.64 5.80 -0.45
N HIS A 49 -18.17 5.96 -1.67
CA HIS A 49 -19.35 6.79 -1.90
C HIS A 49 -20.58 6.30 -1.12
N TYR A 50 -20.75 4.97 -1.00
CA TYR A 50 -21.83 4.37 -0.20
C TYR A 50 -21.60 4.57 1.31
N LEU A 51 -20.36 4.38 1.79
CA LEU A 51 -19.99 4.52 3.19
C LEU A 51 -20.14 5.97 3.69
N GLU A 52 -19.76 6.95 2.87
CA GLU A 52 -19.98 8.38 3.14
C GLU A 52 -21.48 8.72 3.22
N LYS A 53 -22.32 8.09 2.40
CA LYS A 53 -23.78 8.28 2.43
C LYS A 53 -24.47 7.61 3.61
N THR A 54 -23.94 6.49 4.09
CA THR A 54 -24.53 5.71 5.19
C THR A 54 -23.94 6.05 6.56
N GLY A 55 -22.87 6.86 6.61
CA GLY A 55 -22.17 7.17 7.87
C GLY A 55 -21.53 5.93 8.50
N GLY A 56 -21.22 4.91 7.69
CA GLY A 56 -20.62 3.66 8.15
C GLY A 56 -19.21 3.88 8.69
N VAL A 57 -18.74 2.97 9.54
CA VAL A 57 -17.36 3.00 10.04
C VAL A 57 -16.43 2.54 8.91
N PRO A 58 -15.46 3.36 8.50
CA PRO A 58 -14.51 2.98 7.47
C PRO A 58 -13.60 1.85 7.96
N ASN A 59 -13.53 0.75 7.20
CA ASN A 59 -12.69 -0.39 7.53
C ASN A 59 -11.60 -0.58 6.47
N PRO A 60 -10.46 0.14 6.59
CA PRO A 60 -9.38 0.00 5.62
C PRO A 60 -8.75 -1.39 5.68
N MET A 61 -8.28 -1.90 4.54
CA MET A 61 -7.69 -3.22 4.47
C MET A 61 -6.22 -3.23 4.94
N ARG A 62 -5.82 -4.34 5.58
CA ARG A 62 -4.42 -4.65 5.87
C ARG A 62 -3.77 -5.22 4.61
N LEU A 63 -2.57 -4.78 4.31
CA LEU A 63 -1.80 -5.19 3.15
C LEU A 63 -0.51 -5.89 3.60
N THR A 64 -0.40 -7.17 3.27
CA THR A 64 0.77 -7.99 3.57
C THR A 64 1.59 -8.16 2.30
N LEU A 65 2.81 -7.64 2.29
CA LEU A 65 3.68 -7.57 1.12
C LEU A 65 4.89 -8.46 1.30
N ILE A 66 5.00 -9.51 0.49
CA ILE A 66 6.06 -10.50 0.59
C ILE A 66 7.07 -10.25 -0.52
N THR A 67 8.31 -9.92 -0.14
CA THR A 67 9.40 -9.62 -1.11
C THR A 67 10.26 -10.83 -1.44
N ASN A 68 10.19 -11.90 -0.64
CA ASN A 68 10.91 -13.15 -0.90
C ASN A 68 9.94 -14.31 -1.16
N PRO A 69 9.96 -14.93 -2.36
CA PRO A 69 9.08 -16.06 -2.70
C PRO A 69 9.33 -17.34 -1.89
N GLU A 70 10.44 -17.46 -1.16
CA GLU A 70 10.68 -18.66 -0.33
C GLU A 70 9.74 -18.81 0.88
N ASN A 71 8.95 -17.78 1.22
CA ASN A 71 7.94 -17.85 2.28
C ASN A 71 6.53 -17.86 1.69
N GLU A 72 6.16 -18.95 0.99
CA GLU A 72 4.79 -19.20 0.49
C GLU A 72 3.77 -19.45 1.60
N GLU A 73 4.19 -19.54 2.87
CA GLU A 73 3.31 -19.87 4.00
C GLU A 73 2.55 -18.66 4.57
N ASN A 74 2.80 -17.45 4.07
CA ASN A 74 2.12 -16.24 4.55
C ASN A 74 1.02 -15.81 3.57
N ASP A 75 -0.17 -15.52 4.11
CA ASP A 75 -1.37 -15.03 3.41
C ASP A 75 -1.17 -13.57 2.90
N GLY A 76 -0.21 -13.38 1.98
CA GLY A 76 0.21 -12.05 1.52
C GLY A 76 0.45 -11.95 0.01
N GLU A 77 0.44 -10.72 -0.49
CA GLU A 77 0.70 -10.41 -1.89
C GLU A 77 2.22 -10.42 -2.17
N LEU A 78 2.66 -11.30 -3.07
CA LEU A 78 4.04 -11.36 -3.50
C LEU A 78 4.41 -10.12 -4.34
N ILE A 79 5.29 -9.28 -3.82
CA ILE A 79 5.85 -8.12 -4.52
C ILE A 79 7.26 -8.40 -5.00
N HIS A 80 7.45 -8.22 -6.31
CA HIS A 80 8.74 -8.25 -6.97
C HIS A 80 8.85 -7.09 -7.95
N TYR A 81 10.06 -6.83 -8.42
CA TYR A 81 10.29 -5.82 -9.45
C TYR A 81 9.55 -6.22 -10.74
N GLY A 82 8.53 -5.43 -11.12
CA GLY A 82 7.65 -5.74 -12.25
C GLY A 82 6.27 -6.26 -11.87
N SER A 83 5.99 -6.46 -10.58
CA SER A 83 4.64 -6.81 -10.15
C SER A 83 3.66 -5.64 -10.41
N PRO A 84 2.41 -5.92 -10.81
CA PRO A 84 1.43 -4.89 -11.09
C PRO A 84 1.14 -4.02 -9.86
N ARG A 85 1.18 -4.61 -8.66
CA ARG A 85 1.06 -3.92 -7.38
C ARG A 85 2.13 -2.87 -7.16
N LEU A 86 3.39 -3.22 -7.42
CA LEU A 86 4.50 -2.28 -7.28
C LEU A 86 4.34 -1.12 -8.25
N HIS A 87 3.97 -1.39 -9.50
CA HIS A 87 3.71 -0.36 -10.51
C HIS A 87 2.57 0.57 -10.08
N GLN A 88 1.50 0.00 -9.52
CA GLN A 88 0.37 0.76 -8.99
C GLN A 88 0.81 1.70 -7.86
N ILE A 89 1.60 1.20 -6.90
CA ILE A 89 2.16 2.01 -5.81
C ILE A 89 3.02 3.16 -6.36
N PHE A 90 3.90 2.88 -7.32
CA PHE A 90 4.73 3.92 -7.96
C PHE A 90 3.87 4.99 -8.65
N GLN A 91 2.83 4.58 -9.37
CA GLN A 91 1.93 5.50 -10.03
C GLN A 91 1.17 6.37 -9.01
N THR A 92 0.62 5.76 -7.96
CA THR A 92 -0.04 6.48 -6.87
C THR A 92 0.92 7.45 -6.18
N THR A 93 2.17 7.05 -5.93
CA THR A 93 3.21 7.94 -5.37
C THR A 93 3.44 9.16 -6.26
N LYS A 94 3.50 8.95 -7.58
CA LYS A 94 3.73 10.03 -8.56
C LYS A 94 2.54 10.98 -8.65
N GLU A 95 1.33 10.47 -8.56
CA GLU A 95 0.10 11.29 -8.51
C GLU A 95 0.05 12.12 -7.22
N LEU A 96 0.32 11.51 -6.06
CA LEU A 96 0.39 12.19 -4.77
C LEU A 96 1.51 13.25 -4.74
N GLY A 97 2.71 12.90 -5.23
CA GLY A 97 3.85 13.80 -5.32
C GLY A 97 3.67 14.94 -6.31
N SER A 98 2.88 14.74 -7.38
CA SER A 98 2.51 15.83 -8.28
C SER A 98 1.56 16.83 -7.62
N TYR A 99 0.72 16.37 -6.68
CA TYR A 99 -0.17 17.23 -5.91
C TYR A 99 0.57 18.15 -4.91
N ILE A 100 1.76 17.73 -4.46
CA ILE A 100 2.61 18.53 -3.56
C ILE A 100 3.26 19.73 -4.27
N ARG A 101 3.35 19.71 -5.61
CA ARG A 101 3.99 20.79 -6.40
C ARG A 101 3.00 21.85 -6.87
N LEU A 102 2.05 22.20 -6.00
CA LEU A 102 1.03 23.22 -6.24
C LEU A 102 1.00 24.23 -5.08
N TYR A 103 2.16 24.82 -4.79
CA TYR A 103 2.30 26.06 -4.03
C TYR A 103 3.44 26.89 -4.61
#